data_AF-E9RT72-F1
#
_entry.id   AF-E9RT72-F1
#
_cell.length_a   1.000
_cell.length_b   1.000
_cell.length_c   1.000
_cell.angle_alpha   90.00
_cell.angle_beta   90.00
_cell.angle_gamma   90.00
#
_symmetry.space_group_name_H-M   'P 1'
#
loop_
_entity.id
_entity.type
_entity.pdbx_description
1 polymer ?
#
loop_
_entity_poly.entity_id
_entity_poly.type
_entity_poly.pdbx_seq_one_letter_code
_entity_poly.pdbx_strand_id
1 'polypeptide(L)'
;MSYGKILNEQLILQYGVVNYEGKNIINPSDEILRKLGWYPVKSEVGLPPKEGFTIVESYMLVEEQITDEGTIPSHILIKYAYEALPPVEPQPTLQDQIDELKKRQEVSDNALQDLILNTMHL
;
A
#
# COMPACT_ATOMS: atom_id res chain seq x y z
N MET A 1 -5.73 -24.11 5.48
CA MET A 1 -4.54 -23.73 4.70
C MET A 1 -5.04 -23.00 3.47
N SER A 2 -4.62 -21.76 3.27
CA SER A 2 -5.08 -20.93 2.14
C SER A 2 -4.15 -21.12 0.95
N TYR A 3 -4.69 -21.00 -0.26
CA TYR A 3 -3.93 -20.99 -1.50
C TYR A 3 -3.97 -19.61 -2.13
N GLY A 4 -2.90 -19.23 -2.81
CA GLY A 4 -2.80 -17.95 -3.46
C GLY A 4 -1.87 -17.95 -4.65
N LYS A 5 -1.90 -16.85 -5.37
CA LYS A 5 -1.06 -16.58 -6.54
C LYS A 5 -0.62 -15.12 -6.48
N ILE A 6 0.64 -14.86 -6.81
CA ILE A 6 1.15 -13.50 -6.91
C ILE A 6 0.89 -12.99 -8.33
N LEU A 7 0.17 -11.88 -8.45
CA LEU A 7 -0.10 -11.20 -9.71
C LEU A 7 0.11 -9.70 -9.51
N ASN A 8 0.99 -9.09 -10.31
CA ASN A 8 1.33 -7.66 -10.20
C ASN A 8 1.68 -7.26 -8.76
N GLU A 9 2.56 -8.03 -8.10
CA GLU A 9 2.99 -7.82 -6.71
C GLU A 9 1.87 -7.95 -5.65
N GLN A 10 0.67 -8.36 -6.03
CA GLN A 10 -0.46 -8.59 -5.12
C GLN A 10 -0.71 -10.08 -4.91
N LEU A 11 -1.06 -10.46 -3.69
CA LEU A 11 -1.53 -11.80 -3.37
C LEU A 11 -3.02 -11.92 -3.68
N ILE A 12 -3.35 -12.76 -4.67
CA ILE A 12 -4.72 -13.18 -4.94
C ILE A 12 -4.95 -14.51 -4.24
N LEU A 13 -6.01 -14.61 -3.45
CA LEU A 13 -6.38 -15.85 -2.75
C LEU A 13 -7.36 -16.68 -3.60
N GLN A 14 -7.24 -18.00 -3.48
CA GLN A 14 -8.16 -18.96 -4.09
C GLN A 14 -9.31 -19.26 -3.11
N TYR A 15 -10.55 -19.20 -3.62
CA TYR A 15 -11.77 -19.39 -2.81
C TYR A 15 -12.64 -20.57 -3.28
N GLY A 16 -12.07 -21.78 -3.28
CA GLY A 16 -12.83 -23.04 -3.37
C GLY A 16 -13.25 -23.49 -4.78
N VAL A 17 -13.32 -22.63 -5.79
CA VAL A 17 -13.66 -23.05 -7.17
C VAL A 17 -12.56 -22.68 -8.15
N VAL A 18 -12.22 -23.59 -9.06
CA VAL A 18 -11.32 -23.33 -10.20
C VAL A 18 -11.89 -23.93 -11.48
N ASN A 19 -11.54 -23.33 -12.62
CA ASN A 19 -11.75 -23.96 -13.92
C ASN A 19 -10.48 -24.71 -14.33
N TYR A 20 -10.60 -26.01 -14.61
CA TYR A 20 -9.51 -26.88 -15.05
C TYR A 20 -10.04 -27.80 -16.14
N GLU A 21 -9.37 -27.82 -17.30
CA GLU A 21 -9.76 -28.63 -18.47
C GLU A 21 -11.24 -28.42 -18.90
N GLY A 22 -11.73 -27.18 -18.81
CA GLY A 22 -13.10 -26.83 -19.19
C GLY A 22 -14.18 -27.24 -18.18
N LYS A 23 -13.79 -27.79 -17.02
CA LYS A 23 -14.69 -28.15 -15.94
C LYS A 23 -14.48 -27.25 -14.73
N ASN A 24 -15.57 -26.92 -14.04
CA ASN A 24 -15.50 -26.25 -12.75
C ASN A 24 -15.32 -27.29 -11.65
N ILE A 25 -14.24 -27.16 -10.90
CA ILE A 25 -13.89 -28.06 -9.80
C ILE A 25 -14.13 -27.29 -8.50
N ILE A 26 -14.99 -27.84 -7.65
CA ILE A 26 -15.24 -27.37 -6.29
C ILE A 26 -14.27 -28.11 -5.38
N ASN A 27 -13.62 -27.37 -4.48
CA ASN A 27 -12.55 -27.85 -3.61
C ASN A 27 -11.47 -28.61 -4.40
N PRO A 28 -10.76 -27.93 -5.32
CA PRO A 28 -9.71 -28.56 -6.10
C PRO A 28 -8.63 -29.16 -5.20
N SER A 29 -8.04 -30.27 -5.65
CA SER A 29 -6.89 -30.86 -4.97
C SER A 29 -5.66 -29.95 -5.08
N ASP A 30 -4.72 -30.14 -4.15
CA ASP A 30 -3.42 -29.47 -4.16
C ASP A 30 -2.68 -29.62 -5.49
N GLU A 31 -2.78 -30.79 -6.13
CA GLU A 31 -2.18 -31.05 -7.44
C GLU A 31 -2.79 -30.17 -8.54
N ILE A 32 -4.12 -30.06 -8.60
CA ILE A 32 -4.82 -29.20 -9.56
C ILE A 32 -4.47 -27.73 -9.31
N LEU A 33 -4.46 -27.33 -8.04
CA LEU A 33 -4.10 -25.97 -7.63
C LEU A 33 -2.68 -25.62 -8.10
N ARG A 34 -1.70 -26.51 -7.86
CA ARG A 34 -0.31 -26.31 -8.31
C ARG A 34 -0.19 -26.23 -9.83
N LYS A 35 -0.90 -27.08 -10.59
CA LYS A 35 -0.91 -27.03 -12.07
C LYS A 35 -1.44 -25.69 -12.61
N LEU A 36 -2.33 -25.05 -11.86
CA LEU A 36 -2.90 -23.73 -12.18
C LEU A 36 -2.04 -22.56 -11.64
N GLY A 37 -0.92 -22.85 -10.97
CA GLY A 37 -0.02 -21.87 -10.36
C GLY A 37 -0.55 -21.28 -9.05
N TRP A 38 -1.43 -22.00 -8.35
CA TRP A 38 -1.83 -21.69 -6.97
C TRP A 38 -0.91 -22.43 -6.01
N TYR A 39 -0.35 -21.68 -5.06
CA TYR A 39 0.57 -22.21 -4.05
C TYR A 39 0.00 -22.02 -2.65
N PRO A 40 0.34 -22.89 -1.70
CA PRO A 40 -0.06 -22.66 -0.32
C PRO A 40 0.53 -21.36 0.21
N VAL A 41 -0.26 -20.61 0.96
CA VAL A 41 0.14 -19.35 1.57
C VAL A 41 0.51 -19.59 3.02
N LYS A 42 1.73 -19.21 3.38
CA LYS A 42 2.22 -19.17 4.76
C LYS A 42 2.43 -17.73 5.16
N SER A 43 1.94 -17.39 6.35
CA SER A 43 2.16 -16.09 6.96
C SER A 43 3.19 -16.24 8.07
N GLU A 44 4.16 -15.35 8.13
CA GLU A 44 4.88 -15.12 9.38
C GLU A 44 3.91 -14.54 10.43
N VAL A 45 4.31 -14.60 11.70
CA VAL A 45 3.54 -13.93 12.77
C VAL A 45 3.49 -12.45 12.44
N GLY A 46 2.28 -11.88 12.36
CA GLY A 46 2.09 -10.47 12.07
C GLY A 46 2.83 -9.58 13.07
N LEU A 47 3.40 -8.48 12.58
CA LEU A 47 4.04 -7.50 13.45
C LEU A 47 2.98 -6.72 14.24
N PRO A 48 3.20 -6.44 15.54
CA PRO A 48 2.29 -5.59 16.29
C PRO A 48 2.33 -4.13 15.77
N PRO A 49 1.25 -3.35 15.94
CA PRO A 49 1.29 -1.92 15.62
C PRO A 49 2.37 -1.18 16.41
N LYS A 50 3.07 -0.25 15.76
CA LYS A 50 4.12 0.58 16.36
C LYS A 50 3.95 2.03 15.94
N GLU A 51 3.96 2.93 16.92
CA GLU A 51 3.81 4.38 16.69
C GLU A 51 4.90 4.92 15.74
N GLY A 52 4.50 5.76 14.78
CA GLY A 52 5.40 6.31 13.77
C GLY A 52 5.75 5.37 12.61
N PHE A 53 5.19 4.16 12.57
CA PHE A 53 5.40 3.20 11.49
C PHE A 53 4.07 2.67 10.95
N THR A 54 4.04 2.39 9.65
CA THR A 54 3.03 1.53 9.01
C THR A 54 3.61 0.15 8.77
N ILE A 55 2.75 -0.88 8.74
CA ILE A 55 3.17 -2.23 8.39
C ILE A 55 2.92 -2.41 6.90
N VAL A 56 3.96 -2.75 6.15
CA VAL A 56 3.87 -3.13 4.74
C VAL A 56 3.96 -4.63 4.60
N GLU A 57 3.11 -5.18 3.74
CA GLU A 57 3.10 -6.59 3.36
C GLU A 57 3.86 -6.77 2.05
N SER A 58 4.65 -7.83 1.96
CA SER A 58 5.26 -8.27 0.72
C SER A 58 5.13 -9.78 0.57
N TYR A 59 5.08 -10.24 -0.67
CA TYR A 59 4.82 -11.63 -1.00
C TYR A 59 5.98 -12.19 -1.82
N MET A 60 6.45 -13.39 -1.48
CA MET A 60 7.45 -14.09 -2.29
C MET A 60 7.06 -15.54 -2.51
N LEU A 61 7.29 -16.03 -3.73
CA LEU A 61 7.22 -17.46 -4.00
C LEU A 61 8.52 -18.10 -3.54
N VAL A 62 8.42 -19.02 -2.58
CA VAL A 62 9.51 -19.86 -2.13
C VAL A 62 9.45 -21.15 -2.94
N GLU A 63 10.53 -21.46 -3.66
CA GLU A 63 10.64 -22.70 -4.41
C GLU A 63 10.70 -23.93 -3.48
N GLU A 64 10.59 -25.12 -4.05
CA GLU A 64 10.71 -26.35 -3.28
C GLU A 64 12.11 -26.45 -2.66
N GLN A 65 12.17 -26.83 -1.38
CA GLN A 65 13.41 -26.98 -0.65
C GLN A 65 13.57 -28.42 -0.20
N ILE A 66 14.74 -28.99 -0.44
CA ILE A 66 15.13 -30.30 0.08
C ILE A 66 15.98 -30.06 1.32
N THR A 67 15.49 -30.51 2.48
CA THR A 67 16.20 -30.45 3.76
C THR A 67 16.48 -31.86 4.28
N ASP A 68 17.35 -31.98 5.28
CA ASP A 68 17.66 -33.26 5.93
C ASP A 68 16.42 -33.89 6.61
N GLU A 69 15.40 -33.09 6.89
CA GLU A 69 14.13 -33.50 7.54
C GLU A 69 13.01 -33.80 6.53
N GLY A 70 13.22 -33.57 5.23
CA GLY A 70 12.26 -33.85 4.16
C GLY A 70 12.18 -32.76 3.10
N THR A 71 11.12 -32.83 2.28
CA THR A 71 10.89 -31.85 1.21
C THR A 71 9.84 -30.84 1.63
N ILE A 72 10.20 -29.56 1.63
CA ILE A 72 9.26 -28.46 1.84
C ILE A 72 8.77 -28.02 0.46
N PRO A 73 7.49 -28.24 0.13
CA PRO A 73 7.01 -27.92 -1.20
C PRO A 73 6.91 -26.40 -1.38
N SER A 74 6.96 -25.95 -2.65
CA SER A 74 6.87 -24.52 -2.96
C SER A 74 5.61 -23.89 -2.35
N HIS A 75 5.74 -22.68 -1.83
CA HIS A 75 4.70 -21.95 -1.11
C HIS A 75 4.93 -20.44 -1.25
N ILE A 76 3.89 -19.64 -1.04
CA ILE A 76 4.00 -18.19 -0.93
C ILE A 76 4.23 -17.82 0.53
N LEU A 77 5.26 -17.04 0.80
CA LEU A 77 5.55 -16.48 2.11
C LEU A 77 5.09 -15.01 2.14
N ILE A 78 4.25 -14.67 3.12
CA ILE A 78 3.90 -13.29 3.45
C ILE A 78 4.92 -12.76 4.47
N LYS A 79 5.57 -11.66 4.12
CA LYS A 79 6.52 -10.95 4.98
C LYS A 79 5.95 -9.60 5.38
N TYR A 80 6.17 -9.23 6.63
CA TYR A 80 5.76 -7.97 7.20
C TYR A 80 6.99 -7.14 7.52
N ALA A 81 6.97 -5.86 7.18
CA ALA A 81 8.03 -4.92 7.55
C ALA A 81 7.43 -3.61 8.08
N TYR A 82 8.17 -2.94 8.95
CA TYR A 82 7.84 -1.58 9.37
C TYR A 82 8.39 -0.59 8.35
N GLU A 83 7.52 0.27 7.85
CA GLU A 83 7.88 1.44 7.06
C GLU A 83 7.61 2.69 7.89
N ALA A 84 8.57 3.60 7.98
CA ALA A 84 8.40 4.83 8.75
C ALA A 84 7.32 5.69 8.10
N LEU A 85 6.38 6.19 8.90
CA LEU A 85 5.43 7.18 8.42
C LEU A 85 6.19 8.45 8.01
N PRO A 86 5.78 9.12 6.93
CA PRO A 86 6.37 10.41 6.59
C PRO A 86 6.20 11.36 7.79
N PRO A 87 7.18 12.23 8.05
CA PRO A 87 7.04 13.24 9.08
C PRO A 87 5.77 14.05 8.80
N VAL A 88 4.97 14.25 9.84
CA VAL A 88 3.77 15.09 9.73
C VAL A 88 4.26 16.50 9.41
N GLU A 89 3.90 17.02 8.24
CA GLU A 89 4.18 18.42 7.92
C GLU A 89 3.53 19.30 9.00
N PRO A 90 4.26 20.28 9.55
CA PRO A 90 3.69 21.17 10.53
C PRO A 90 2.49 21.88 9.91
N GLN A 91 1.33 21.70 10.53
CA GLN A 91 0.13 22.44 10.14
C GLN A 91 0.37 23.93 10.42
N PRO A 92 0.02 24.83 9.47
CA PRO A 92 0.16 26.26 9.70
C PRO A 92 -0.63 26.67 10.93
N THR A 93 0.03 27.36 11.85
CA THR A 93 -0.60 27.85 13.07
C THR A 93 -1.66 28.89 12.74
N LEU A 94 -2.55 29.18 13.69
CA LEU A 94 -3.48 30.32 13.55
C LEU A 94 -2.74 31.63 13.29
N GLN A 95 -1.53 31.79 13.85
CA GLN A 95 -0.71 32.98 13.62
C GLN A 95 -0.20 33.04 12.17
N ASP A 96 0.28 31.91 11.63
CA ASP A 96 0.71 31.83 10.22
C ASP A 96 -0.45 32.18 9.27
N GLN A 97 -1.66 31.72 9.59
CA GLN A 97 -2.87 32.03 8.82
C GLN A 97 -3.24 33.53 8.91
N ILE A 98 -3.10 34.15 10.09
CA ILE A 98 -3.34 35.59 10.28
C ILE A 98 -2.33 36.42 9.48
N ASP A 99 -1.05 36.04 9.50
CA ASP A 99 0.00 36.77 8.81
C ASP A 99 -0.14 36.65 7.28
N GLU A 100 -0.61 35.50 6.78
CA GLU A 100 -0.96 35.33 5.38
C GLU A 100 -2.13 36.24 4.96
N LEU A 101 -3.17 36.35 5.80
CA LEU A 101 -4.31 37.25 5.55
C LEU A 101 -3.90 38.72 5.55
N LYS A 102 -3.05 39.14 6.50
CA LYS A 102 -2.50 40.51 6.54
C LYS A 102 -1.70 40.83 5.28
N LYS A 103 -0.83 39.91 4.85
CA LYS A 103 -0.04 40.09 3.63
C LYS A 103 -0.92 40.23 2.39
N ARG A 104 -2.00 39.46 2.29
CA ARG A 104 -2.99 39.59 1.20
C ARG A 104 -3.73 40.94 1.25
N GLN A 105 -4.07 41.41 2.44
CA GLN A 105 -4.69 42.72 2.64
C GLN A 105 -3.75 43.86 2.22
N GLU A 106 -2.48 43.82 2.64
CA GLU A 106 -1.48 44.83 2.26
C GLU A 106 -1.29 44.91 0.74
N VAL A 107 -1.23 43.76 0.04
CA VAL A 107 -1.14 43.74 -1.42
C VAL A 107 -2.38 44.35 -2.07
N SER A 108 -3.58 44.07 -1.54
CA SER A 108 -4.82 44.65 -2.03
C SER A 108 -4.88 46.17 -1.81
N ASP A 109 -4.45 46.63 -0.63
CA ASP A 109 -4.45 48.05 -0.27
C ASP A 109 -3.45 48.84 -1.13
N ASN A 110 -2.27 48.27 -1.38
CA ASN A 110 -1.26 48.85 -2.28
C ASN A 110 -1.78 48.94 -3.73
N ALA A 111 -2.43 47.88 -4.23
CA ALA A 111 -3.01 47.89 -5.58
C ALA A 111 -4.13 48.94 -5.72
N LEU A 112 -4.93 49.15 -4.68
CA LEU A 112 -5.95 50.21 -4.65
C LEU A 112 -5.32 51.61 -4.64
N GLN A 113 -4.25 51.82 -3.86
CA GLN A 113 -3.53 53.10 -3.86
C GLN A 113 -2.94 53.42 -5.24
N ASP A 114 -2.28 52.45 -5.88
CA ASP A 114 -1.72 52.61 -7.24
C ASP A 114 -2.79 52.98 -8.27
N LEU A 115 -3.98 52.37 -8.18
CA LEU A 115 -5.10 52.69 -9.06
C LEU A 115 -5.57 54.14 -8.86
N ILE A 116 -5.74 54.56 -7.60
CA ILE A 116 -6.18 55.93 -7.26
C ILE A 116 -5.17 56.96 -7.78
N LEU A 117 -3.86 56.74 -7.52
CA LEU A 117 -2.78 57.60 -7.98
C LEU A 117 -2.77 57.75 -9.50
N ASN A 118 -2.96 56.65 -10.24
CA ASN A 118 -3.01 56.69 -11.71
C ASN A 118 -4.24 57.41 -12.27
N THR A 119 -5.39 57.36 -11.58
CA THR A 119 -6.60 58.07 -12.01
C THR A 119 -6.59 59.58 -11.71
N MET A 120 -5.77 60.04 -10.76
CA MET A 120 -5.67 61.47 -10.42
C MET A 120 -4.70 62.26 -11.32
N HIS A 121 -3.91 61.59 -12.16
CA HIS A 121 -2.96 62.20 -13.10
C HIS A 121 -3.46 62.27 -14.55
N LEU A 122 -4.75 61.96 -14.79
CA LEU A 122 -5.48 62.08 -16.06
C LEU A 122 -6.42 63.28 -16.04
#